data_AF-A0A388P0Y8-F1
#
_entry.id   AF-A0A388P0Y8-F1
#
_cell.length_a   1.000
_cell.length_b   1.000
_cell.length_c   1.000
_cell.angle_alpha   90.00
_cell.angle_beta   90.00
_cell.angle_gamma   90.00
#
_symmetry.space_group_name_H-M   'P 1'
#
loop_
_entity.id
_entity.type
_entity.pdbx_description
1 polymer ?
#
loop_
_entity_poly.entity_id
_entity_poly.type
_entity_poly.pdbx_seq_one_letter_code
_entity_poly.pdbx_strand_id
1 'polypeptide(L)'
;MQRLGIDVTFVDGRNAQEFAAAVRPGKTMLVMAESPSNPHLDLVDLICSAQSKGRSRLSTRHLQHLCPNDLTIMGLSIVLHSATKGIAGHNDATLGVIAADLDLINDLWAYAVLHGANCFRHSTR
;
A
#
# COMPACT_ATOMS: atom_id res chain seq x y z
N MET A 1 5.14 14.52 4.45
CA MET A 1 4.17 15.20 3.56
C MET A 1 3.70 16.57 4.10
N GLN A 2 4.50 17.24 4.95
CA GLN A 2 4.09 18.49 5.58
C GLN A 2 3.86 19.65 4.59
N ARG A 3 4.60 19.67 3.47
CA ARG A 3 4.37 20.66 2.39
C ARG A 3 2.97 20.57 1.77
N LEU A 4 2.32 19.42 1.86
CA LEU A 4 0.94 19.20 1.41
C LEU A 4 -0.07 19.30 2.57
N GLY A 5 0.36 19.71 3.76
CA GLY A 5 -0.50 19.79 4.95
C GLY A 5 -0.89 18.44 5.55
N ILE A 6 -0.17 17.35 5.20
CA ILE A 6 -0.48 16.00 5.68
C ILE A 6 0.46 15.63 6.84
N ASP A 7 -0.13 15.40 8.01
CA ASP A 7 0.53 14.87 9.20
C ASP A 7 0.84 13.39 9.03
N VAL A 8 2.06 12.98 9.43
CA VAL A 8 2.52 11.58 9.37
C VAL A 8 3.05 11.16 10.74
N THR A 9 2.67 9.96 11.19
CA THR A 9 3.20 9.33 12.40
C THR A 9 3.85 8.01 11.99
N PHE A 10 5.12 7.83 12.34
CA PHE A 10 5.83 6.56 12.16
C PHE A 10 5.69 5.70 13.42
N VAL A 11 5.59 4.39 13.23
CA VAL A 11 5.45 3.39 14.30
C VAL A 11 6.38 2.21 14.02
N ASP A 12 6.76 1.46 15.06
CA ASP A 12 7.49 0.21 14.89
C ASP A 12 6.55 -0.89 14.37
N GLY A 13 6.79 -1.35 13.14
CA GLY A 13 5.99 -2.40 12.49
C GLY A 13 6.02 -3.75 13.22
N ARG A 14 7.02 -3.99 14.07
CA ARG A 14 7.16 -5.21 14.88
C ARG A 14 6.22 -5.22 16.08
N ASN A 15 5.68 -4.06 16.45
CA ASN A 15 4.78 -3.88 17.58
C ASN A 15 3.39 -3.45 17.10
N ALA A 16 2.50 -4.43 16.92
CA ALA A 16 1.17 -4.22 16.35
C ALA A 16 0.31 -3.19 17.12
N GLN A 17 0.55 -3.06 18.43
CA GLN A 17 -0.15 -2.15 19.32
C GLN A 17 0.17 -0.68 19.02
N GLU A 18 1.35 -0.39 18.44
CA GLU A 18 1.72 0.98 18.09
C GLU A 18 0.85 1.54 16.95
N PHE A 19 0.42 0.69 16.01
CA PHE A 19 -0.54 1.11 14.98
C PHE A 19 -1.85 1.59 15.62
N ALA A 20 -2.41 0.80 16.54
CA ALA A 20 -3.64 1.15 17.22
C ALA A 20 -3.50 2.42 18.07
N ALA A 21 -2.37 2.59 18.75
CA ALA A 21 -2.08 3.77 19.57
C ALA A 21 -1.86 5.05 18.74
N ALA A 22 -1.31 4.94 17.53
CA ALA A 22 -1.04 6.08 16.65
C ALA A 22 -2.29 6.58 15.89
N VAL A 23 -3.34 5.76 15.78
CA VAL A 23 -4.60 6.16 15.14
C VAL A 23 -5.28 7.25 15.96
N ARG A 24 -5.57 8.37 15.29
CA ARG A 24 -6.34 9.51 15.82
C ARG A 24 -7.74 9.47 15.20
N PRO A 25 -8.78 9.07 15.94
CA PRO A 25 -10.14 8.96 15.40
C PRO A 25 -10.61 10.25 14.74
N GLY A 26 -11.21 10.13 13.54
CA GLY A 26 -11.68 11.29 12.76
C GLY A 26 -10.58 12.10 12.07
N LYS A 27 -9.29 11.83 12.33
CA LYS A 27 -8.15 12.50 11.70
C LYS A 27 -7.26 11.55 10.88
N THR A 28 -7.04 10.33 11.34
CA THR A 28 -6.22 9.35 10.61
C THR A 28 -7.01 8.79 9.42
N MET A 29 -6.61 9.20 8.22
CA MET A 29 -7.25 8.77 6.96
C MET A 29 -6.66 7.49 6.40
N LEU A 30 -5.36 7.25 6.58
CA LEU A 30 -4.64 6.12 6.00
C LEU A 30 -3.72 5.48 7.04
N VAL A 31 -3.77 4.16 7.15
CA VAL A 31 -2.76 3.34 7.81
C VAL A 31 -2.03 2.54 6.74
N MET A 32 -0.70 2.61 6.74
CA MET A 32 0.15 2.00 5.71
C MET A 32 1.21 1.10 6.37
N ALA A 33 1.35 -0.12 5.87
CA ALA A 33 2.35 -1.07 6.34
C ALA A 33 2.95 -1.90 5.19
N GLU A 34 4.22 -2.23 5.30
CA GLU A 34 4.94 -3.14 4.39
C GLU A 34 5.30 -4.43 5.14
N SER A 35 5.03 -5.59 4.54
CA SER A 35 5.41 -6.89 5.10
C SER A 35 5.79 -7.88 3.99
N PRO A 36 7.00 -8.48 4.03
CA PRO A 36 8.12 -8.11 4.89
C PRO A 36 8.65 -6.69 4.60
N SER A 37 9.22 -6.00 5.60
CA SER A 37 9.79 -4.66 5.44
C SER A 37 11.06 -4.68 4.58
N ASN A 38 11.29 -3.65 3.78
CA ASN A 38 12.56 -3.48 3.06
C ASN A 38 13.47 -2.48 3.80
N PRO A 39 14.76 -2.78 4.07
CA PRO A 39 15.53 -3.97 3.68
C PRO A 39 15.65 -5.06 4.74
N HIS A 40 15.15 -4.84 5.96
CA HIS A 40 15.40 -5.71 7.11
C HIS A 40 14.56 -7.00 7.13
N LEU A 41 13.54 -7.09 6.26
CA LEU A 41 12.61 -8.21 6.14
C LEU A 41 11.79 -8.47 7.41
N ASP A 42 11.56 -7.44 8.22
CA ASP A 42 10.72 -7.56 9.41
C ASP A 42 9.27 -7.87 9.01
N LEU A 43 8.64 -8.80 9.74
CA LEU A 43 7.24 -9.14 9.54
C LEU A 43 6.34 -8.21 10.34
N VAL A 44 5.36 -7.62 9.66
CA VAL A 44 4.30 -6.81 10.29
C VAL A 44 3.03 -7.63 10.38
N ASP A 45 2.36 -7.60 11.54
CA ASP A 45 1.01 -8.13 11.70
C ASP A 45 0.01 -7.24 10.97
N LEU A 46 -0.27 -7.60 9.72
CA LEU A 46 -1.18 -6.86 8.86
C LEU A 46 -2.63 -6.93 9.36
N ILE A 47 -3.05 -7.99 10.06
CA ILE A 47 -4.43 -8.14 10.56
C ILE A 47 -4.67 -7.16 11.70
N CYS A 48 -3.76 -7.10 12.68
CA CYS A 48 -3.88 -6.16 13.79
C CYS A 48 -3.79 -4.70 13.30
N SER A 49 -2.90 -4.43 12.34
CA SER A 49 -2.84 -3.11 11.68
C SER A 49 -4.15 -2.76 10.96
N ALA A 50 -4.80 -3.73 10.32
CA ALA A 50 -6.08 -3.55 9.64
C ALA A 50 -7.25 -3.41 10.62
N GLN A 51 -7.15 -3.85 11.87
CA GLN A 51 -8.17 -3.61 12.88
C GLN A 51 -8.10 -2.19 13.48
N SER A 52 -6.97 -1.49 13.30
CA SER A 52 -6.85 -0.10 13.74
C SER A 52 -7.84 0.81 12.96
N LYS A 53 -8.51 1.73 13.68
CA LYS A 53 -9.70 2.47 13.19
C LYS A 53 -9.37 3.66 12.25
N GLY A 54 -8.61 3.43 11.18
CA GLY A 54 -8.43 4.38 10.07
C GLY A 54 -9.57 4.28 9.02
N ARG A 55 -9.78 5.36 8.23
CA ARG A 55 -10.77 5.38 7.13
C ARG A 55 -10.40 4.40 6.01
N SER A 56 -9.11 4.28 5.69
CA SER A 56 -8.58 3.36 4.67
C SER A 56 -7.30 2.68 5.15
N ARG A 57 -7.09 1.43 4.74
CA ARG A 57 -5.92 0.61 5.13
C ARG A 57 -5.20 0.12 3.89
N LEU A 58 -3.92 0.45 3.79
CA LEU A 58 -3.07 0.13 2.67
C LEU A 58 -1.95 -0.80 3.13
N SER A 59 -1.78 -1.92 2.42
CA SER A 59 -0.54 -2.69 2.48
C SER A 59 0.29 -2.44 1.23
N THR A 60 1.58 -2.16 1.41
CA THR A 60 2.55 -2.07 0.31
C THR A 60 3.39 -3.33 0.25
N ARG A 61 3.68 -3.81 -0.97
CA ARG A 61 4.50 -5.00 -1.19
C ARG A 61 5.60 -4.73 -2.22
N HIS A 62 6.84 -4.95 -1.78
CA HIS A 62 8.02 -4.90 -2.65
C HIS A 62 8.55 -6.30 -3.03
N LEU A 63 8.22 -7.34 -2.26
CA LEU A 63 8.67 -8.72 -2.48
C LEU A 63 7.46 -9.65 -2.57
N GLN A 64 7.07 -10.01 -3.80
CA GLN A 64 5.87 -10.81 -4.07
C GLN A 64 5.92 -12.26 -3.58
N HIS A 65 7.10 -12.82 -3.33
CA HIS A 65 7.26 -14.26 -3.24
C HIS A 65 6.74 -14.91 -1.95
N LEU A 66 6.20 -14.15 -0.99
CA LEU A 66 5.96 -14.66 0.36
C LEU A 66 4.49 -14.72 0.83
N CYS A 67 3.51 -14.11 0.14
CA CYS A 67 2.09 -14.31 0.52
C CYS A 67 1.14 -14.26 -0.68
N PRO A 68 0.63 -15.41 -1.16
CA PRO A 68 -0.47 -15.50 -2.11
C PRO A 68 -1.86 -15.34 -1.45
N ASN A 69 -1.93 -14.78 -0.24
CA ASN A 69 -3.16 -14.77 0.55
C ASN A 69 -4.13 -13.70 0.03
N ASP A 70 -5.42 -14.02 -0.06
CA ASP A 70 -6.50 -13.06 -0.33
C ASP A 70 -6.50 -11.95 0.74
N LEU A 71 -5.95 -10.78 0.38
CA LEU A 71 -5.72 -9.67 1.31
C LEU A 71 -7.02 -9.01 1.79
N THR A 72 -8.10 -9.23 1.05
CA THR A 72 -9.49 -8.94 1.46
C THR A 72 -9.88 -9.69 2.74
N ILE A 73 -9.38 -10.92 2.93
CA ILE A 73 -9.64 -11.73 4.14
C ILE A 73 -8.95 -11.12 5.37
N MET A 74 -7.87 -10.36 5.17
CA MET A 74 -7.13 -9.70 6.25
C MET A 74 -7.67 -8.30 6.61
N GLY A 75 -8.76 -7.84 5.98
CA GLY A 75 -9.39 -6.55 6.25
C GLY A 75 -8.67 -5.33 5.66
N LEU A 76 -7.76 -5.55 4.70
CA LEU A 76 -7.08 -4.49 3.96
C LEU A 76 -7.99 -3.94 2.86
N SER A 77 -8.00 -2.61 2.67
CA SER A 77 -8.81 -1.94 1.64
C SER A 77 -8.03 -1.68 0.36
N ILE A 78 -6.70 -1.61 0.44
CA ILE A 78 -5.82 -1.32 -0.68
C ILE A 78 -4.56 -2.18 -0.59
N VAL A 79 -4.13 -2.69 -1.74
CA VAL A 79 -2.85 -3.37 -1.92
C VAL A 79 -2.08 -2.65 -3.02
N LEU A 80 -0.85 -2.22 -2.72
CA LEU A 80 0.06 -1.59 -3.68
C LEU A 80 1.27 -2.48 -3.90
N HIS A 81 1.58 -2.78 -5.15
CA HIS A 81 2.75 -3.55 -5.56
C HIS A 81 3.73 -2.69 -6.34
N SER A 82 5.02 -2.83 -6.04
CA SER A 82 6.08 -2.46 -6.97
C SER A 82 6.22 -3.55 -8.03
N ALA A 83 5.57 -3.34 -9.18
CA ALA A 83 5.59 -4.29 -10.28
C ALA A 83 6.96 -4.35 -10.99
N THR A 84 7.82 -3.33 -10.83
CA THR A 84 9.22 -3.38 -11.27
C THR A 84 10.00 -4.60 -10.73
N LYS A 85 9.59 -5.13 -9.56
CA LYS A 85 10.31 -6.22 -8.88
C LYS A 85 9.87 -7.58 -9.38
N GLY A 86 9.20 -8.36 -8.54
CA GLY A 86 8.81 -9.74 -8.86
C GLY A 86 7.86 -9.86 -10.07
N ILE A 87 7.03 -8.85 -10.36
CA ILE A 87 6.04 -8.90 -11.44
C ILE A 87 6.73 -8.80 -12.80
N ALA A 88 7.53 -7.74 -13.00
CA ALA A 88 8.29 -7.57 -14.22
C ALA A 88 9.41 -8.60 -14.31
N GLY A 89 10.12 -8.87 -13.21
CA GLY A 89 11.08 -9.97 -13.07
C GLY A 89 12.42 -9.80 -13.80
N HIS A 90 12.51 -8.89 -14.77
CA HIS A 90 13.64 -8.78 -15.69
C HIS A 90 14.43 -7.46 -15.58
N ASN A 91 14.10 -6.60 -14.61
CA ASN A 91 14.74 -5.30 -14.38
C ASN A 91 14.71 -4.33 -15.59
N ASP A 92 13.80 -4.53 -16.52
CA ASP A 92 13.66 -3.80 -17.79
C ASP A 92 12.39 -2.92 -17.85
N ALA A 93 11.50 -3.04 -16.85
CA ALA A 93 10.27 -2.28 -16.75
C ALA A 93 10.07 -1.67 -15.36
N THR A 94 9.61 -0.41 -15.31
CA THR A 94 9.23 0.27 -14.06
C THR A 94 7.74 0.50 -14.01
N LEU A 95 7.07 -0.15 -13.04
CA LEU A 95 5.61 -0.25 -12.97
C LEU A 95 5.12 -0.31 -11.53
N GLY A 96 3.90 0.19 -11.31
CA GLY A 96 3.15 0.02 -10.06
C GLY A 96 1.78 -0.59 -10.33
N VAL A 97 1.27 -1.41 -9.41
CA VAL A 97 -0.07 -2.00 -9.48
C VAL A 97 -0.81 -1.72 -8.17
N ILE A 98 -2.04 -1.24 -8.27
CA ILE A 98 -2.93 -1.03 -7.11
C ILE A 98 -4.16 -1.92 -7.29
N ALA A 99 -4.53 -2.65 -6.25
CA ALA A 99 -5.77 -3.41 -6.15
C ALA A 99 -6.58 -2.94 -4.94
N ALA A 100 -7.86 -2.63 -5.15
CA ALA A 100 -8.81 -2.13 -4.16
C ALA A 100 -10.25 -2.28 -4.69
N ASP A 101 -11.24 -1.90 -3.88
CA ASP A 101 -12.64 -1.83 -4.31
C ASP A 101 -12.84 -0.84 -5.48
N LEU A 102 -13.82 -1.13 -6.34
CA LEU A 102 -14.03 -0.40 -7.59
C LEU A 102 -14.22 1.11 -7.41
N ASP A 103 -14.99 1.53 -6.41
CA ASP A 103 -15.22 2.95 -6.13
C ASP A 103 -13.90 3.68 -5.84
N LEU A 104 -13.03 3.06 -5.04
CA LEU A 104 -11.72 3.61 -4.70
C LEU A 104 -10.77 3.58 -5.91
N ILE A 105 -10.83 2.53 -6.73
CA ILE A 105 -10.06 2.46 -7.98
C ILE A 105 -10.49 3.56 -8.96
N ASN A 106 -11.78 3.89 -9.05
CA ASN A 106 -12.28 4.96 -9.90
C ASN A 106 -11.74 6.34 -9.46
N ASP A 107 -11.76 6.64 -8.15
CA ASP A 107 -11.20 7.87 -7.60
C ASP A 107 -9.68 7.95 -7.85
N LEU A 108 -8.96 6.86 -7.61
CA LEU A 108 -7.52 6.77 -7.86
C LEU A 108 -7.18 6.91 -9.34
N TRP A 109 -7.99 6.34 -10.24
CA TRP A 109 -7.81 6.45 -11.68
C TRP A 109 -7.97 7.91 -12.14
N ALA A 110 -9.02 8.59 -11.69
CA ALA A 110 -9.23 10.01 -12.01
C ALA A 110 -8.02 10.86 -11.57
N TYR A 111 -7.50 10.59 -10.36
CA TYR A 111 -6.29 11.24 -9.85
C TYR A 111 -5.05 10.92 -10.70
N ALA A 112 -4.83 9.64 -11.05
CA ALA A 112 -3.70 9.22 -11.86
C ALA A 112 -3.70 9.87 -13.26
N VAL A 113 -4.88 9.99 -13.88
CA VAL A 113 -5.05 10.68 -15.18
C VAL A 113 -4.70 12.16 -15.05
N LEU A 114 -5.20 12.85 -14.02
CA LEU A 114 -4.92 14.28 -13.80
C LEU A 114 -3.42 14.57 -13.61
N HIS A 115 -2.72 13.65 -12.94
CA HIS A 115 -1.30 13.79 -12.64
C HIS A 115 -0.36 13.13 -13.66
N GLY A 116 -0.90 12.48 -14.68
CA GLY A 116 -0.12 11.80 -15.72
C GLY A 116 0.64 10.56 -15.25
N ALA A 117 0.27 9.97 -14.12
CA ALA A 117 0.90 8.78 -13.53
C ALA A 117 0.42 7.49 -14.21
N ASN A 118 0.41 7.47 -15.54
CA ASN A 118 -0.09 6.35 -16.35
C ASN A 118 1.05 5.47 -16.84
N CYS A 119 0.81 4.17 -16.90
CA CYS A 119 1.72 3.23 -17.53
C CYS A 119 1.74 3.45 -19.05
N PHE A 120 2.95 3.56 -19.63
CA PHE A 120 3.11 3.59 -21.07
C PHE A 120 2.79 2.23 -21.68
N ARG A 121 1.85 2.21 -22.62
CA ARG A 121 1.62 1.02 -23.44
C ARG A 121 2.71 0.88 -24.48
N HIS A 122 3.63 -0.06 -24.28
CA HIS A 122 4.61 -0.39 -25.31
C HIS A 122 3.90 -0.98 -26.53
N SER A 123 4.05 -0.32 -27.67
CA SER A 123 3.45 -0.72 -28.95
C SER A 123 4.47 -1.55 -29.73
N THR A 124 4.49 -2.87 -29.56
CA THR A 124 5.08 -3.74 -30.58
C THR A 124 4.10 -3.84 -31.75
N ARG A 125 4.44 -3.18 -32.87
CA ARG A 125 3.94 -3.61 -34.18
C ARG A 125 4.54 -4.96 -34.53
#